data_AF-A0A183H4S4-F1
#
_entry.id   AF-A0A183H4S4-F1
#
_cell.length_a   1.000
_cell.length_b   1.000
_cell.length_c   1.000
_cell.angle_alpha   90.00
_cell.angle_beta   90.00
_cell.angle_gamma   90.00
#
_symmetry.space_group_name_H-M   'P 1'
#
loop_
_entity.id
_entity.type
_entity.pdbx_description
1 polymer ?
#
loop_
_entity_poly.entity_id
_entity_poly.type
_entity_poly.pdbx_seq_one_letter_code
_entity_poly.pdbx_strand_id
1 'polypeptide(L)'
;MSRKPTLIGDEYKILLKTLNPHITCPLCKGYFIEATTVTDCLHTFCKSCLLKHFENVNNCCPKCSNLIHQAWFLMSHPSHYVSFDRTMQELVYKLVPGVQAREEENQNAFLQTVRTESGENGKLEIDENAVNSNSEARECSGNLIDKHHRSDEQVAVELCTDKLSKFSDIEMPYLRLSG
;
A
#
# COMPACT_ATOMS: atom_id res chain seq x y z
N MET A 1 -15.67 -23.49 -19.20
CA MET A 1 -15.72 -23.43 -20.67
C MET A 1 -15.30 -22.03 -21.12
N SER A 2 -14.06 -21.86 -21.59
CA SER A 2 -13.59 -20.56 -22.07
C SER A 2 -14.22 -20.26 -23.42
N ARG A 3 -14.99 -19.17 -23.54
CA ARG A 3 -15.59 -18.76 -24.81
C ARG A 3 -14.48 -18.15 -25.68
N LYS A 4 -14.31 -18.65 -26.90
CA LYS A 4 -13.28 -18.16 -27.83
C LYS A 4 -13.55 -16.69 -28.22
N PRO A 5 -12.50 -15.88 -28.44
CA PRO A 5 -12.66 -14.55 -29.04
C PRO A 5 -13.40 -14.64 -30.38
N THR A 6 -14.31 -13.70 -30.64
CA THR A 6 -15.05 -13.62 -31.90
C THR A 6 -14.45 -12.51 -32.76
N LEU A 7 -14.09 -12.82 -34.00
CA LEU A 7 -13.59 -11.85 -34.98
C LEU A 7 -14.80 -11.17 -35.64
N ILE A 8 -14.91 -9.84 -35.53
CA ILE A 8 -15.99 -9.03 -36.11
C ILE A 8 -15.34 -7.93 -36.93
N GLY A 9 -15.38 -8.06 -38.26
CA GLY A 9 -14.60 -7.19 -39.15
C GLY A 9 -13.11 -7.50 -39.03
N ASP A 10 -12.31 -6.48 -38.70
CA ASP A 10 -10.87 -6.60 -38.40
C ASP A 10 -10.57 -6.61 -36.88
N GLU A 11 -11.61 -6.61 -36.03
CA GLU A 11 -11.47 -6.52 -34.57
C GLU A 11 -11.82 -7.83 -33.86
N TYR A 12 -11.05 -8.16 -32.82
CA TYR A 12 -11.37 -9.26 -31.90
C TYR A 12 -12.25 -8.76 -30.76
N LYS A 13 -13.43 -9.36 -30.59
CA LYS A 13 -14.32 -9.09 -29.46
C LYS A 13 -14.29 -10.26 -28.48
N ILE A 14 -14.08 -9.93 -27.21
CA ILE A 14 -14.13 -10.87 -26.10
C ILE A 14 -15.23 -10.43 -25.14
N LEU A 15 -16.01 -11.40 -24.66
CA LEU A 15 -17.01 -11.12 -23.64
C LEU A 15 -16.32 -10.83 -22.31
N LEU A 16 -16.60 -9.66 -21.72
CA LEU A 16 -16.03 -9.21 -20.45
C LEU A 16 -16.17 -10.24 -19.32
N LYS A 17 -17.29 -10.97 -19.26
CA LYS A 17 -17.53 -12.06 -18.29
C LYS A 17 -16.42 -13.12 -18.28
N THR A 18 -15.73 -13.30 -19.40
CA THR A 18 -14.59 -14.23 -19.54
C THR A 18 -13.34 -13.70 -18.84
N LEU A 19 -13.19 -12.38 -18.78
CA LEU A 19 -12.06 -11.68 -18.16
C LEU A 19 -12.28 -11.49 -16.65
N ASN A 20 -13.53 -11.34 -16.20
CA ASN A 20 -13.88 -11.08 -14.79
C ASN A 20 -13.11 -11.92 -13.76
N PRO A 21 -12.90 -13.26 -13.92
CA PRO A 21 -12.15 -14.05 -12.96
C PRO A 21 -10.69 -13.60 -12.73
N HIS A 22 -10.12 -12.85 -13.68
CA HIS A 22 -8.73 -12.38 -13.67
C HIS A 22 -8.59 -10.92 -13.23
N ILE A 23 -9.68 -10.15 -13.20
CA ILE A 23 -9.68 -8.70 -12.93
C ILE A 23 -10.59 -8.31 -11.75
N THR A 24 -11.10 -9.30 -11.02
CA THR A 24 -11.98 -9.08 -9.85
C THR A 24 -11.31 -9.53 -8.56
N CYS A 25 -11.54 -8.73 -7.52
CA CYS A 25 -11.05 -8.99 -6.18
C CYS A 25 -11.83 -10.14 -5.54
N PRO A 26 -11.15 -11.18 -5.02
CA PRO A 26 -11.82 -12.33 -4.42
C PRO A 26 -12.48 -11.99 -3.06
N LEU A 27 -12.08 -10.89 -2.41
CA LEU A 27 -12.63 -10.44 -1.13
C LEU A 27 -13.95 -9.68 -1.29
N CYS A 28 -13.97 -8.60 -2.08
CA CYS A 28 -15.18 -7.78 -2.26
C CYS A 28 -16.04 -8.19 -3.46
N LYS A 29 -15.56 -9.10 -4.32
CA LYS A 29 -16.21 -9.51 -5.58
C LYS A 29 -16.40 -8.41 -6.63
N GLY A 30 -15.86 -7.21 -6.38
CA GLY A 30 -15.79 -6.11 -7.35
C GLY A 30 -14.54 -6.16 -8.21
N TYR A 31 -14.37 -5.21 -9.14
CA TYR A 31 -13.13 -5.01 -9.87
C TYR A 31 -12.02 -4.50 -8.95
N PHE A 32 -10.76 -4.71 -9.33
CA PHE A 32 -9.65 -4.19 -8.55
C PHE A 32 -9.62 -2.65 -8.54
N ILE A 33 -9.54 -2.09 -7.33
CA ILE A 33 -9.30 -0.67 -7.05
C ILE A 33 -8.04 -0.62 -6.19
N GLU A 34 -7.05 0.17 -6.62
CA GLU A 34 -5.69 0.15 -6.09
C GLU A 34 -5.16 -1.28 -5.96
N ALA A 35 -5.07 -2.00 -7.08
CA ALA A 35 -4.61 -3.38 -7.17
C ALA A 35 -3.31 -3.56 -6.37
N THR A 36 -3.35 -4.46 -5.40
CA THR A 36 -2.24 -4.76 -4.50
C THR A 36 -1.98 -6.26 -4.52
N THR A 37 -0.77 -6.64 -4.88
CA THR A 37 -0.35 -8.03 -5.06
C THR A 37 0.57 -8.45 -3.92
N VAL A 38 0.29 -9.60 -3.31
CA VAL A 38 1.19 -10.26 -2.36
C VAL A 38 2.35 -10.87 -3.14
N THR A 39 3.59 -10.49 -2.82
CA THR A 39 4.77 -10.83 -3.64
C THR A 39 5.08 -12.33 -3.63
N ASP A 40 4.95 -13.00 -2.49
CA ASP A 40 5.30 -14.42 -2.34
C ASP A 40 4.37 -15.38 -3.08
N CYS A 41 3.08 -15.05 -3.15
CA CYS A 41 2.06 -15.93 -3.75
C CYS A 41 1.40 -15.36 -5.01
N LEU A 42 1.78 -14.14 -5.42
CA LEU A 42 1.29 -13.42 -6.59
C LEU A 42 -0.25 -13.33 -6.68
N HIS A 43 -0.90 -13.25 -5.52
CA HIS A 43 -2.34 -13.03 -5.45
C HIS A 43 -2.66 -11.55 -5.28
N THR A 44 -3.51 -11.04 -6.17
CA THR A 44 -3.93 -9.64 -6.23
C THR A 44 -5.28 -9.41 -5.54
N PHE A 45 -5.39 -8.29 -4.83
CA PHE A 45 -6.57 -7.83 -4.10
C PHE A 45 -6.71 -6.31 -4.24
N CYS A 46 -7.83 -5.72 -3.81
CA CYS A 46 -7.89 -4.27 -3.60
C CYS A 46 -7.08 -3.90 -2.36
N LYS A 47 -6.38 -2.76 -2.37
CA LYS A 47 -5.61 -2.26 -1.22
C LYS A 47 -6.42 -2.25 0.07
N SER A 48 -7.58 -1.60 0.07
CA SER A 48 -8.46 -1.50 1.24
C SER A 48 -8.95 -2.87 1.74
N CYS A 49 -9.23 -3.80 0.83
CA CYS A 49 -9.68 -5.14 1.18
C CYS A 49 -8.57 -5.94 1.86
N LEU A 50 -7.34 -5.84 1.34
CA LEU A 50 -6.20 -6.57 1.88
C LEU A 50 -5.77 -6.01 3.25
N LEU A 51 -5.69 -4.68 3.38
CA LEU A 51 -5.38 -4.03 4.66
C LEU A 51 -6.41 -4.39 5.75
N LYS A 52 -7.70 -4.29 5.41
CA LYS A 52 -8.78 -4.68 6.34
C LYS A 52 -8.70 -6.16 6.74
N HIS A 53 -8.23 -7.05 5.86
CA HIS A 53 -8.06 -8.45 6.22
C HIS A 53 -6.95 -8.65 7.27
N PHE A 54 -5.83 -7.94 7.12
CA PHE A 54 -4.72 -7.99 8.07
C PHE A 54 -5.09 -7.44 9.44
N GLU A 55 -5.95 -6.42 9.49
CA GLU A 55 -6.47 -5.89 10.76
C GLU A 55 -7.37 -6.88 11.52
N ASN A 56 -8.12 -7.75 10.81
CA ASN A 56 -9.21 -8.53 11.40
C ASN A 56 -8.92 -10.02 11.62
N VAL A 57 -8.13 -10.67 10.76
CA VAL A 57 -8.14 -12.15 10.66
C VAL A 57 -6.79 -12.81 10.86
N ASN A 58 -5.71 -12.29 10.28
CA ASN A 58 -4.27 -12.64 10.46
C ASN A 58 -3.45 -12.15 9.25
N ASN A 59 -2.11 -12.14 9.34
CA ASN A 59 -1.23 -11.82 8.20
C ASN A 59 -1.02 -13.01 7.25
N CYS A 60 -2.11 -13.61 6.79
CA CYS A 60 -2.08 -14.67 5.78
C CYS A 60 -2.74 -14.18 4.49
N CYS A 61 -2.33 -14.73 3.36
CA CYS A 61 -2.99 -14.46 2.09
C CYS A 61 -4.45 -14.97 2.15
N PRO A 62 -5.46 -14.12 1.85
CA PRO A 62 -6.85 -14.54 1.90
C PRO A 62 -7.24 -15.64 0.90
N LYS A 63 -6.41 -15.89 -0.12
CA LYS A 63 -6.69 -16.83 -1.20
C LYS A 63 -6.02 -18.19 -1.02
N CYS A 64 -4.77 -18.23 -0.57
CA CYS A 64 -4.02 -19.48 -0.39
C CYS A 64 -3.65 -19.78 1.06
N SER A 65 -3.98 -18.89 2.00
CA SER A 65 -3.64 -19.03 3.42
C SER A 65 -2.14 -19.10 3.72
N ASN A 66 -1.28 -18.82 2.73
CA ASN A 66 0.16 -18.68 2.95
C ASN A 66 0.42 -17.52 3.90
N LEU A 67 1.28 -17.78 4.87
CA LEU A 67 1.71 -16.81 5.86
C LEU A 67 2.56 -15.73 5.19
N ILE A 68 2.17 -14.46 5.32
CA ILE A 68 2.92 -13.28 4.83
C ILE A 68 3.89 -12.78 5.94
N HIS A 69 3.92 -13.49 7.08
CA HIS A 69 4.09 -12.98 8.45
C HIS A 69 5.52 -12.95 9.00
N GLN A 70 6.57 -12.77 8.20
CA GLN A 70 7.86 -12.31 8.75
C GLN A 70 8.11 -10.80 8.51
N ALA A 71 7.09 -10.12 8.01
CA ALA A 71 7.24 -8.92 7.22
C ALA A 71 6.81 -7.62 7.87
N TRP A 72 5.61 -7.63 8.45
CA TRP A 72 4.95 -6.39 8.84
C TRP A 72 5.41 -5.91 10.21
N PHE A 73 5.80 -6.84 11.09
CA PHE A 73 6.18 -6.54 12.47
C PHE A 73 7.70 -6.58 12.73
N LEU A 74 8.52 -7.15 11.83
CA LEU A 74 9.98 -7.29 12.04
C LEU A 74 10.86 -6.41 11.15
N MET A 75 10.30 -5.57 10.28
CA MET A 75 11.14 -4.65 9.51
C MET A 75 10.35 -3.43 9.07
N SER A 76 10.96 -2.27 9.26
CA SER A 76 10.43 -0.92 9.11
C SER A 76 9.86 -0.52 7.74
N HIS A 77 9.54 -1.47 6.84
CA HIS A 77 9.13 -1.19 5.45
C HIS A 77 8.05 -2.16 4.93
N PRO A 78 6.76 -1.74 4.90
CA PRO A 78 5.63 -2.45 4.27
C PRO A 78 5.82 -2.92 2.82
N SER A 79 6.76 -2.33 2.08
CA SER A 79 6.92 -2.50 0.63
C SER A 79 7.48 -3.86 0.18
N HIS A 80 8.02 -4.67 1.09
CA HIS A 80 8.74 -5.89 0.70
C HIS A 80 7.82 -7.08 0.39
N TYR A 81 6.56 -7.07 0.86
CA TYR A 81 5.70 -8.26 0.87
C TYR A 81 4.35 -8.06 0.18
N VAL A 82 3.95 -6.80 0.05
CA VAL A 82 2.82 -6.38 -0.77
C VAL A 82 3.28 -5.21 -1.62
N SER A 83 2.88 -5.20 -2.88
CA SER A 83 3.25 -4.16 -3.83
C SER A 83 2.05 -3.72 -4.64
N PHE A 84 1.98 -2.43 -4.95
CA PHE A 84 0.98 -1.90 -5.88
C PHE A 84 1.25 -2.46 -7.27
N ASP A 85 0.24 -3.11 -7.81
CA ASP A 85 0.29 -3.70 -9.14
C ASP A 85 -0.26 -2.69 -10.14
N ARG A 86 0.60 -1.74 -10.52
CA ARG A 86 0.25 -0.66 -11.46
C ARG A 86 -0.27 -1.23 -12.78
N THR A 87 0.38 -2.27 -13.29
CA THR A 87 0.00 -2.92 -14.54
C THR A 87 -1.38 -3.57 -14.43
N MET A 88 -1.66 -4.33 -13.37
CA MET A 88 -2.99 -4.91 -13.17
C MET A 88 -4.07 -3.85 -13.01
N GLN A 89 -3.77 -2.75 -12.32
CA GLN A 89 -4.70 -1.63 -12.21
C GLN A 89 -5.00 -0.99 -13.57
N GLU A 90 -3.97 -0.74 -14.39
CA GLU A 90 -4.13 -0.21 -15.73
C GLU A 90 -4.94 -1.15 -16.64
N LEU A 91 -4.69 -2.46 -16.54
CA LEU A 91 -5.46 -3.45 -17.29
C LEU A 91 -6.94 -3.38 -16.93
N VAL A 92 -7.29 -3.27 -15.65
CA VAL A 92 -8.69 -3.16 -15.22
C VAL A 92 -9.34 -1.90 -15.80
N TYR A 93 -8.66 -0.75 -15.72
CA TYR A 93 -9.21 0.52 -16.25
C TYR A 93 -9.33 0.54 -17.77
N LYS A 94 -8.40 -0.10 -18.50
CA LYS A 94 -8.47 -0.21 -19.96
C LYS A 94 -9.52 -1.23 -20.44
N LEU A 95 -9.71 -2.33 -19.70
CA LEU A 95 -10.60 -3.42 -20.10
C LEU A 95 -12.06 -3.22 -19.67
N VAL A 96 -12.30 -2.47 -18.58
CA VAL A 96 -13.65 -2.27 -18.04
C VAL A 96 -14.10 -0.81 -18.21
N PRO A 97 -15.00 -0.52 -19.16
CA PRO A 97 -15.50 0.83 -19.37
C PRO A 97 -16.15 1.41 -18.11
N GLY A 98 -15.80 2.65 -17.76
CA GLY A 98 -16.44 3.43 -16.70
C GLY A 98 -15.99 3.12 -15.27
N VAL A 99 -15.17 2.09 -15.02
CA VAL A 99 -14.70 1.79 -13.66
C VAL A 99 -13.81 2.91 -13.11
N GLN A 100 -12.90 3.45 -13.91
CA GLN A 100 -12.02 4.54 -13.50
C GLN A 100 -12.81 5.81 -13.16
N ALA A 101 -13.67 6.25 -14.08
CA ALA A 101 -14.49 7.46 -13.90
C ALA A 101 -15.40 7.36 -12.66
N ARG A 102 -15.97 6.18 -12.41
CA ARG A 102 -16.79 5.94 -11.22
C ARG A 102 -15.96 6.01 -9.94
N GLU A 103 -14.75 5.48 -9.94
CA GLU A 103 -13.86 5.55 -8.77
C GLU A 103 -13.45 7.00 -8.48
N GLU A 104 -13.10 7.77 -9.52
CA GLU A 104 -12.81 9.20 -9.40
C GLU A 104 -14.02 9.99 -8.88
N GLU A 105 -15.23 9.70 -9.37
CA GLU A 105 -16.48 10.29 -8.86
C GLU A 105 -16.69 9.97 -7.37
N ASN A 106 -16.50 8.72 -6.96
CA ASN A 106 -16.62 8.31 -5.55
C ASN A 106 -15.63 9.06 -4.66
N GLN A 107 -14.37 9.18 -5.11
CA GLN A 107 -13.33 9.88 -4.37
C GLN A 107 -13.65 11.37 -4.22
N ASN A 108 -14.09 12.01 -5.31
CA ASN A 108 -14.48 13.42 -5.28
C ASN A 108 -15.70 13.67 -4.40
N ALA A 109 -16.70 12.79 -4.45
CA ALA A 109 -17.88 12.85 -3.58
C ALA A 109 -17.49 12.74 -2.09
N PHE A 110 -16.61 11.80 -1.74
CA PHE A 110 -16.10 11.67 -0.37
C PHE A 110 -15.29 12.89 0.10
N LEU A 111 -14.42 13.42 -0.76
CA LEU A 111 -13.66 14.64 -0.44
C LEU A 111 -14.59 15.83 -0.21
N GLN A 112 -15.67 15.93 -0.98
CA GLN A 112 -16.68 16.96 -0.79
C GLN A 112 -17.41 16.81 0.55
N THR A 113 -17.79 15.59 0.95
CA THR A 113 -18.45 15.37 2.26
C THR A 113 -17.53 15.72 3.42
N VAL A 114 -16.25 15.32 3.36
CA VAL A 114 -15.26 15.64 4.40
C VAL A 114 -15.04 17.16 4.50
N ARG A 115 -15.05 17.88 3.37
CA ARG A 115 -14.95 19.35 3.35
C ARG A 115 -16.18 20.03 3.99
N THR A 116 -17.37 19.49 3.79
CA THR A 116 -18.60 20.02 4.42
C THR A 116 -18.72 19.69 5.90
N GLU A 117 -18.19 18.54 6.34
CA GLU A 117 -18.15 18.16 7.77
C GLU A 117 -17.06 18.91 8.55
N SER A 118 -15.96 19.28 7.89
CA SER A 118 -14.86 20.09 8.47
C SER A 118 -15.16 21.61 8.49
N GLY A 119 -16.43 21.98 8.29
CA GLY A 119 -16.95 23.34 8.27
C GLY A 119 -17.10 24.00 9.66
N GLU A 120 -16.41 23.51 10.69
CA GLU A 120 -16.03 24.27 11.88
C GLU A 120 -14.53 24.02 12.15
N ASN A 121 -13.69 24.89 11.56
CA ASN A 121 -12.24 25.08 11.77
C ASN A 121 -11.26 24.00 11.24
N GLY A 122 -10.75 24.22 10.01
CA GLY A 122 -9.44 23.70 9.57
C GLY A 122 -9.26 23.58 8.06
N LYS A 123 -8.54 24.52 7.42
CA LYS A 123 -8.17 24.49 6.00
C LYS A 123 -7.14 23.39 5.74
N LEU A 124 -7.50 22.33 5.02
CA LEU A 124 -6.54 21.40 4.41
C LEU A 124 -6.13 21.95 3.04
N GLU A 125 -4.93 22.54 2.97
CA GLU A 125 -4.25 22.84 1.71
C GLU A 125 -3.66 21.53 1.18
N ILE A 126 -4.13 21.08 0.01
CA ILE A 126 -3.46 20.03 -0.77
C ILE A 126 -2.54 20.78 -1.73
N ASP A 127 -1.23 20.73 -1.47
CA ASP A 127 -0.21 21.28 -2.37
C ASP A 127 0.01 20.30 -3.54
N GLU A 128 -0.22 20.78 -4.77
CA GLU A 128 -0.10 20.02 -6.02
C GLU A 128 1.35 19.93 -6.55
N ASN A 129 2.37 20.30 -5.78
CA ASN A 129 3.77 20.23 -6.22
C ASN A 129 4.64 19.34 -5.33
N ALA A 130 4.58 18.02 -5.51
CA ALA A 130 5.57 17.10 -4.95
C ALA A 130 6.02 16.05 -5.97
N VAL A 131 6.63 16.53 -7.06
CA VAL A 131 7.69 15.79 -7.77
C VAL A 131 8.96 16.63 -7.70
N ASN A 132 9.73 16.47 -6.61
CA ASN A 132 11.20 16.32 -6.61
C ASN A 132 11.79 16.45 -5.20
N SER A 133 12.50 15.40 -4.80
CA SER A 133 13.82 15.38 -4.14
C SER A 133 14.18 16.38 -3.02
N ASN A 134 14.46 15.79 -1.85
CA ASN A 134 15.43 16.12 -0.80
C ASN A 134 15.08 17.07 0.39
N SER A 135 15.17 16.44 1.57
CA SER A 135 15.76 16.87 2.86
C SER A 135 15.32 18.19 3.54
N GLU A 136 14.66 18.08 4.70
CA GLU A 136 15.21 18.41 6.03
C GLU A 136 14.11 18.41 7.12
N ALA A 137 14.55 18.19 8.37
CA ALA A 137 13.78 17.82 9.55
C ALA A 137 12.76 18.87 10.07
N ARG A 138 11.72 18.41 10.79
CA ARG A 138 11.24 18.99 12.08
C ARG A 138 10.21 18.11 12.81
N GLU A 139 10.21 18.28 14.13
CA GLU A 139 9.80 17.39 15.23
C GLU A 139 8.32 17.06 15.41
N CYS A 140 8.09 15.92 16.09
CA CYS A 140 6.80 15.34 16.44
C CYS A 140 6.45 15.61 17.91
N SER A 141 5.37 16.35 18.17
CA SER A 141 4.73 16.46 19.50
C SER A 141 3.44 15.63 19.50
N GLY A 142 3.43 14.54 20.27
CA GLY A 142 2.34 13.54 20.27
C GLY A 142 1.61 13.38 21.60
N ASN A 143 0.63 12.47 21.60
CA ASN A 143 0.22 11.58 22.71
C ASN A 143 -0.59 10.42 22.07
N LEU A 144 -0.18 9.14 22.00
CA LEU A 144 0.45 8.17 22.93
C LEU A 144 -0.50 7.46 23.91
N ILE A 145 -1.64 6.97 23.41
CA ILE A 145 -2.32 5.84 24.03
C ILE A 145 -2.71 4.84 22.94
N ASP A 146 -1.72 4.15 22.40
CA ASP A 146 -1.90 2.74 22.09
C ASP A 146 -0.56 2.04 22.28
N LYS A 147 -0.56 1.01 23.11
CA LYS A 147 0.65 0.34 23.59
C LYS A 147 1.27 -0.47 22.46
N HIS A 148 2.03 0.21 21.61
CA HIS A 148 3.09 -0.38 20.82
C HIS A 148 4.35 -0.43 21.68
N HIS A 149 5.15 -1.49 21.54
CA HIS A 149 6.39 -1.78 22.26
C HIS A 149 7.47 -0.68 22.12
N ARG A 150 7.24 0.49 22.73
CA ARG A 150 8.14 1.66 22.73
C ARG A 150 8.98 1.75 24.01
N SER A 151 8.60 1.00 25.04
CA SER A 151 9.17 1.06 26.39
C SER A 151 10.13 -0.09 26.71
N ASP A 152 10.45 -0.93 25.71
CA ASP A 152 11.37 -2.04 25.90
C ASP A 152 12.78 -1.51 26.25
N GLU A 153 13.52 -2.25 27.08
CA GLU A 153 14.89 -1.91 27.45
C GLU A 153 15.77 -1.85 26.20
N GLN A 154 16.39 -0.69 25.96
CA GLN A 154 17.22 -0.45 24.79
C GLN A 154 18.68 -0.61 25.13
N VAL A 155 19.42 -1.34 24.30
CA VAL A 155 20.87 -1.45 24.39
C VAL A 155 21.48 -0.56 23.31
N ALA A 156 22.26 0.43 23.72
CA ALA A 156 23.06 1.25 22.81
C ALA A 156 24.46 0.61 22.69
N VAL A 157 24.87 0.30 21.46
CA VAL A 157 26.23 -0.18 21.17
C VAL A 157 27.01 0.96 20.54
N GLU A 158 28.07 1.40 21.21
CA GLU A 158 29.01 2.39 20.70
C GLU A 158 30.05 1.70 19.80
N LEU A 159 30.17 2.17 18.55
CA LEU A 159 31.16 1.66 17.62
C LEU A 159 32.46 2.44 17.77
N CYS A 160 33.42 1.88 18.49
CA CYS A 160 34.76 2.46 18.62
C CYS A 160 35.63 2.09 17.41
N THR A 161 36.09 3.08 16.66
CA THR A 161 37.11 2.89 15.61
C THR A 161 38.51 2.87 16.20
N ASP A 162 39.40 2.07 15.61
CA ASP A 162 40.82 2.07 15.92
C ASP A 162 41.54 3.31 15.35
N LYS A 163 42.68 3.69 15.97
CA LYS A 163 43.39 4.96 15.71
C LYS A 163 43.89 5.16 14.26
N LEU A 164 43.71 4.16 13.39
CA LEU A 164 44.10 4.19 11.97
C LEU A 164 42.93 4.55 11.05
N SER A 165 41.69 4.42 11.52
CA SER A 165 40.47 4.61 10.75
C SER A 165 39.91 6.01 11.01
N LYS A 166 40.51 7.04 10.38
CA LYS A 166 39.97 8.42 10.44
C LYS A 166 38.73 8.53 9.55
N PHE A 167 37.58 8.07 10.05
CA PHE A 167 36.30 8.53 9.51
C PHE A 167 36.00 9.92 10.09
N SER A 168 35.41 10.81 9.29
CA SER A 168 34.86 12.07 9.78
C SER A 168 33.85 11.80 10.89
N ASP A 169 33.82 12.65 11.92
CA ASP A 169 32.92 12.51 13.07
C ASP A 169 31.49 12.21 12.59
N ILE A 170 31.05 10.97 12.79
CA ILE A 170 29.72 10.53 12.42
C ILE A 170 28.79 11.10 13.48
N GLU A 171 27.79 11.87 13.05
CA GLU A 171 26.89 12.63 13.93
C GLU A 171 26.13 11.73 14.93
N MET A 172 26.03 10.42 14.67
CA MET A 172 25.53 9.40 15.59
C MET A 172 26.33 8.09 15.51
N PRO A 173 27.29 7.83 16.42
CA PRO A 173 28.12 6.61 16.40
C PRO A 173 27.46 5.40 17.10
N TYR A 174 26.17 5.49 17.44
CA TYR A 174 25.43 4.46 18.17
C TYR A 174 24.41 3.81 17.27
N LEU A 175 24.41 2.48 17.22
CA LEU A 175 23.40 1.70 16.52
C LEU A 175 22.32 1.26 17.52
N ARG A 176 21.06 1.58 17.21
CA ARG A 176 19.91 1.15 18.02
C ARG A 176 19.45 -0.22 17.56
N LEU A 177 19.56 -1.20 18.44
CA LEU A 177 19.06 -2.55 18.20
C LEU A 177 17.86 -2.81 19.12
N SER A 178 16.79 -3.34 18.53
CA SER A 178 15.65 -3.87 19.28
C SER A 178 16.00 -5.28 19.75
N GLY A 179 15.81 -5.56 21.04
CA GLY A 179 15.90 -6.92 21.59
C GLY A 179 14.74 -7.81 21.15
#